data_AF-A0A3B0IX81-F1
#
_entry.id   AF-A0A3B0IX81-F1
#
_cell.length_a   1.000
_cell.length_b   1.000
_cell.length_c   1.000
_cell.angle_alpha   90.00
_cell.angle_beta   90.00
_cell.angle_gamma   90.00
#
_symmetry.space_group_name_H-M   'P 1'
#
loop_
_entity.id
_entity.type
_entity.pdbx_description
1 polymer ?
#
loop_
_entity_poly.entity_id
_entity_poly.type
_entity_poly.pdbx_seq_one_letter_code
_entity_poly.pdbx_strand_id
1 'polypeptide(L)'
;MTNFTLNALDWLCLILQERFGHKFILSYQNQALKLSLAGQTQNYILFSKLIASFFQSRSDIPCCLWDAKREGWTNVLGLRISALGVSGLQNPLIRDHSGNIEIHYDILGLTYWMLNRIEEIGRIDLDRHGRFPAINCHAYKNNYLERPIVDQWLYILS
;
A
#
# COMPACT_ATOMS: atom_id res chain seq x y z
N MET A 1 10.71 -12.85 -2.39
CA MET A 1 11.23 -11.75 -3.23
C MET A 1 10.06 -10.84 -3.53
N THR A 2 10.19 -9.55 -3.28
CA THR A 2 9.22 -8.53 -3.70
C THR A 2 9.60 -8.08 -5.10
N ASN A 3 8.65 -8.17 -6.04
CA ASN A 3 8.92 -8.06 -7.48
C ASN A 3 8.51 -6.66 -8.00
N PHE A 4 9.04 -5.59 -7.41
CA PHE A 4 8.92 -4.28 -8.04
C PHE A 4 9.80 -4.26 -9.29
N THR A 5 9.17 -4.32 -10.46
CA THR A 5 9.84 -4.08 -11.75
C THR A 5 10.07 -2.58 -11.93
N LEU A 6 10.97 -2.19 -12.85
CA LEU A 6 11.15 -0.78 -13.20
C LEU A 6 9.83 -0.11 -13.60
N ASN A 7 9.03 -0.78 -14.45
CA ASN A 7 7.71 -0.28 -14.85
C ASN A 7 6.76 -0.09 -13.66
N ALA A 8 6.78 -0.98 -12.66
CA ALA A 8 5.95 -0.84 -11.47
C ALA A 8 6.39 0.35 -10.60
N LEU A 9 7.71 0.58 -10.48
CA LEU A 9 8.25 1.73 -9.77
C LEU A 9 7.92 3.04 -10.48
N ASP A 10 8.08 3.10 -11.80
CA ASP A 10 7.75 4.27 -12.62
C ASP A 10 6.26 4.58 -12.55
N TRP A 11 5.41 3.55 -12.64
CA TRP A 11 3.97 3.69 -12.48
C TRP A 11 3.60 4.20 -11.08
N LEU A 12 4.23 3.70 -10.01
CA LEU A 12 4.01 4.22 -8.66
C LEU A 12 4.44 5.68 -8.52
N CYS A 13 5.60 6.06 -9.08
CA CYS A 13 6.05 7.45 -9.10
C CYS A 13 5.04 8.36 -9.81
N LEU A 14 4.43 7.90 -10.92
CA LEU A 14 3.37 8.63 -11.62
C LEU A 14 2.13 8.81 -10.73
N ILE A 15 1.64 7.74 -10.09
CA ILE A 15 0.48 7.81 -9.18
C ILE A 15 0.76 8.77 -8.01
N LEU A 16 1.94 8.70 -7.40
CA LEU A 16 2.33 9.61 -6.32
C LEU A 16 2.38 11.06 -6.82
N GLN A 17 2.91 11.30 -8.03
CA GLN A 17 2.93 12.64 -8.60
C GLN A 17 1.52 13.19 -8.84
N GLU A 18 0.59 12.37 -9.31
CA GLU A 18 -0.81 12.78 -9.49
C GLU A 18 -1.51 13.08 -8.16
N ARG A 19 -1.20 12.32 -7.10
CA ARG A 19 -1.85 12.47 -5.78
C ARG A 19 -1.29 13.62 -4.95
N PHE A 20 0.02 13.85 -5.02
CA PHE A 20 0.70 14.85 -4.17
C PHE A 20 1.20 16.08 -4.94
N GLY A 21 1.16 16.09 -6.27
CA GLY A 21 1.69 17.19 -7.08
C GLY A 21 3.22 17.28 -7.11
N HIS A 22 3.92 16.25 -6.62
CA HIS A 22 5.37 16.23 -6.43
C HIS A 22 6.03 15.09 -7.20
N LYS A 23 7.21 15.34 -7.76
CA LYS A 23 8.00 14.27 -8.40
C LYS A 23 8.75 13.49 -7.33
N PHE A 24 8.56 12.18 -7.31
CA PHE A 24 9.24 11.28 -6.39
C PHE A 24 10.21 10.36 -7.13
N ILE A 25 11.17 9.84 -6.37
CA ILE A 25 12.11 8.82 -6.79
C ILE A 25 11.94 7.63 -5.84
N LEU A 26 11.68 6.46 -6.42
CA LEU A 26 11.65 5.19 -5.72
C LEU A 26 12.93 4.40 -6.02
N SER A 27 13.58 3.90 -4.99
CA SER A 27 14.70 2.97 -5.14
C SER A 27 14.52 1.76 -4.24
N TYR A 28 14.64 0.57 -4.83
CA TYR A 28 14.58 -0.69 -4.10
C TYR A 28 15.99 -1.11 -3.68
N GLN A 29 16.22 -1.22 -2.37
CA GLN A 29 17.53 -1.58 -1.80
C GLN A 29 17.31 -2.37 -0.50
N ASN A 30 18.10 -3.42 -0.26
CA ASN A 30 18.06 -4.20 0.99
C ASN A 30 16.67 -4.72 1.38
N GLN A 31 15.86 -5.16 0.41
CA GLN A 31 14.47 -5.61 0.63
C GLN A 31 13.54 -4.54 1.21
N ALA A 32 13.93 -3.27 1.09
CA ALA A 32 13.13 -2.12 1.44
C ALA A 32 12.94 -1.23 0.22
N LEU A 33 11.88 -0.43 0.24
CA LEU A 33 11.62 0.56 -0.79
C LEU A 33 11.82 1.95 -0.19
N LYS A 34 12.74 2.71 -0.78
CA LYS A 34 13.04 4.08 -0.36
C LYS A 34 12.35 5.07 -1.30
N LEU A 35 11.55 5.95 -0.72
CA LEU A 35 10.86 7.05 -1.37
C LEU A 35 11.54 8.37 -1.00
N SER A 36 11.93 9.14 -2.02
CA SER A 36 12.58 10.43 -1.87
C SER A 36 11.95 11.46 -2.80
N LEU A 37 11.92 12.72 -2.38
CA LEU A 37 11.45 13.82 -3.23
C LEU A 37 12.53 14.18 -4.26
N ALA A 38 12.17 14.37 -5.52
CA ALA A 38 13.11 14.73 -6.57
C ALA A 38 13.78 16.07 -6.26
N GLY A 39 15.11 16.11 -6.34
CA GLY A 39 15.92 17.30 -6.01
C GLY A 39 16.21 17.48 -4.52
N GLN A 40 15.65 16.66 -3.63
CA GLN A 40 16.03 16.60 -2.22
C GLN A 40 17.07 15.50 -1.99
N THR A 41 18.12 15.84 -1.26
CA THR A 41 19.17 14.90 -0.84
C THR A 41 19.06 14.51 0.63
N GLN A 42 18.24 15.23 1.39
CA GLN A 42 17.97 15.02 2.80
C GLN A 42 16.58 14.43 2.97
N ASN A 43 16.45 13.59 4.00
CA ASN A 43 15.20 12.93 4.40
C ASN A 43 14.63 11.97 3.33
N TYR A 44 14.00 10.91 3.80
CA TYR A 44 13.33 9.94 2.96
C TYR A 44 12.30 9.17 3.79
N ILE A 45 11.40 8.50 3.07
CA ILE A 45 10.50 7.51 3.64
C ILE A 45 11.03 6.13 3.24
N LEU A 46 11.22 5.24 4.21
CA LEU A 46 11.65 3.87 3.99
C LEU A 46 10.52 2.91 4.35
N PHE A 47 10.02 2.18 3.35
CA PHE A 47 9.12 1.06 3.56
C PHE A 47 9.95 -0.19 3.84
N SER A 48 10.19 -0.49 5.13
CA SER A 48 11.11 -1.56 5.54
C SER A 48 10.48 -2.95 5.64
N LYS A 49 9.16 -3.05 5.46
CA LYS A 49 8.42 -4.31 5.36
C LYS A 49 7.64 -4.33 4.06
N LEU A 50 8.13 -5.10 3.10
CA LEU A 50 7.46 -5.33 1.82
C LEU A 50 6.70 -6.65 1.82
N ILE A 51 5.53 -6.67 1.18
CA ILE A 51 4.56 -7.77 1.25
C ILE A 51 4.50 -8.45 -0.12
N ALA A 52 5.07 -9.65 -0.22
CA ALA A 52 5.18 -10.37 -1.49
C ALA A 52 3.82 -10.75 -2.11
N SER A 53 2.77 -10.94 -1.29
CA SER A 53 1.43 -11.29 -1.79
C SER A 53 0.77 -10.17 -2.60
N PHE A 54 1.24 -8.93 -2.50
CA PHE A 54 0.77 -7.82 -3.35
C PHE A 54 1.19 -7.96 -4.82
N PHE A 55 2.04 -8.94 -5.15
CA PHE A 55 2.43 -9.28 -6.52
C PHE A 55 1.90 -10.64 -6.97
N GLN A 56 0.95 -11.21 -6.21
CA GLN A 56 0.34 -12.50 -6.49
C GLN A 56 -1.14 -12.30 -6.79
N SER A 57 -1.65 -12.94 -7.84
CA SER A 57 -3.08 -12.93 -8.13
C SER A 57 -3.81 -13.86 -7.17
N ARG A 58 -4.25 -13.29 -6.05
CA ARG A 58 -4.98 -13.99 -4.98
C ARG A 58 -5.75 -13.00 -4.11
N SER A 59 -6.86 -13.46 -3.53
CA SER A 59 -7.73 -12.64 -2.64
C SER A 59 -7.73 -13.14 -1.18
N ASP A 60 -6.97 -14.17 -0.86
CA ASP A 60 -6.88 -14.80 0.46
C ASP A 60 -5.64 -14.31 1.24
N ILE A 61 -5.34 -13.02 1.11
CA ILE A 61 -4.30 -12.38 1.91
C ILE A 61 -4.86 -12.03 3.30
N PRO A 62 -4.05 -12.05 4.37
CA PRO A 62 -4.54 -11.67 5.69
C PRO A 62 -4.82 -10.16 5.76
N CYS A 63 -5.65 -9.75 6.72
CA CYS A 63 -5.96 -8.35 6.95
C CYS A 63 -6.12 -8.10 8.44
N CYS A 64 -5.46 -7.08 8.97
CA CYS A 64 -5.73 -6.56 10.31
C CYS A 64 -6.16 -5.09 10.25
N LEU A 65 -6.41 -4.47 11.40
CA LEU A 65 -6.75 -3.05 11.50
C LEU A 65 -5.60 -2.30 12.17
N TRP A 66 -5.25 -1.14 11.63
CA TRP A 66 -4.32 -0.20 12.22
C TRP A 66 -5.06 1.00 12.81
N ASP A 67 -4.75 1.34 14.06
CA ASP A 67 -5.31 2.50 14.75
C ASP A 67 -4.32 3.67 14.68
N ALA A 68 -4.25 4.30 13.49
CA ALA A 68 -3.34 5.41 13.20
C ALA A 68 -3.40 6.51 14.29
N LYS A 69 -4.61 6.85 14.75
CA LYS A 69 -4.84 7.87 15.77
C LYS A 69 -4.17 7.55 17.10
N ARG A 70 -4.16 6.27 17.53
CA ARG A 70 -3.45 5.85 18.75
C ARG A 70 -1.93 6.01 18.64
N GLU A 71 -1.40 6.02 17.42
CA GLU A 71 0.03 6.24 17.15
C GLU A 71 0.35 7.69 16.76
N GLY A 72 -0.59 8.62 16.91
CA GLY A 72 -0.39 10.05 16.60
C GLY A 72 -0.58 10.42 15.12
N TRP A 73 -1.06 9.49 14.30
CA TRP A 73 -1.29 9.70 12.87
C TRP A 73 -2.78 9.92 12.57
N THR A 74 -3.08 10.62 11.48
CA THR A 74 -4.47 10.81 11.03
C THR A 74 -4.62 10.32 9.59
N ASN A 75 -5.84 9.96 9.20
CA ASN A 75 -6.19 9.64 7.82
C ASN A 75 -7.47 10.38 7.43
N VAL A 76 -7.79 10.36 6.14
CA VAL A 76 -8.95 11.06 5.55
C VAL A 76 -10.30 10.80 6.24
N LEU A 77 -10.50 9.64 6.90
CA LEU A 77 -11.76 9.30 7.56
C LEU A 77 -11.68 9.33 9.10
N GLY A 78 -10.48 9.44 9.69
CA GLY A 78 -10.28 9.32 11.14
C GLY A 78 -10.64 7.95 11.74
N LEU A 79 -10.83 6.93 10.90
CA LEU A 79 -11.18 5.55 11.30
C LEU A 79 -9.93 4.66 11.31
N ARG A 80 -10.02 3.47 11.93
CA ARG A 80 -8.97 2.44 11.82
C ARG A 80 -8.82 1.98 10.37
N ILE A 81 -7.59 1.90 9.87
CA ILE A 81 -7.29 1.58 8.46
C ILE A 81 -7.11 0.07 8.33
N SER A 82 -7.69 -0.54 7.28
CA SER A 82 -7.42 -1.95 6.95
C SER A 82 -5.99 -2.11 6.44
N ALA A 83 -5.20 -2.94 7.11
CA ALA A 83 -3.84 -3.30 6.75
C ALA A 83 -3.83 -4.68 6.10
N LEU A 84 -3.90 -4.70 4.77
CA LEU A 84 -3.89 -5.89 3.93
C LEU A 84 -2.51 -6.56 3.93
N GLY A 85 -2.48 -7.87 3.69
CA GLY A 85 -1.26 -8.65 3.56
C GLY A 85 -0.56 -9.02 4.87
N VAL A 86 -1.11 -8.61 6.03
CA VAL A 86 -0.55 -8.91 7.36
C VAL A 86 -1.64 -9.29 8.36
N SER A 87 -1.33 -10.22 9.26
CA SER A 87 -2.23 -10.61 10.38
C SER A 87 -2.07 -9.72 11.62
N GLY A 88 -1.00 -8.92 11.66
CA GLY A 88 -0.69 -8.03 12.77
C GLY A 88 0.37 -7.03 12.35
N LEU A 89 0.40 -5.90 13.06
CA LEU A 89 1.34 -4.81 12.83
C LEU A 89 2.21 -4.64 14.05
N GLN A 90 3.46 -4.25 13.83
CA GLN A 90 4.31 -3.79 14.92
C GLN A 90 3.84 -2.43 15.44
N ASN A 91 4.17 -2.16 16.70
CA ASN A 91 3.90 -0.88 17.34
C ASN A 91 5.22 -0.31 17.92
N PRO A 92 5.61 0.93 17.56
CA PRO A 92 4.96 1.79 16.57
C PRO A 92 5.17 1.28 15.14
N LEU A 93 4.19 1.55 14.27
CA LEU A 93 4.25 1.22 12.85
C LEU A 93 5.19 2.14 12.08
N ILE A 94 5.25 3.40 12.51
CA ILE A 94 6.06 4.46 11.90
C ILE A 94 7.07 4.95 12.91
N ARG A 95 8.33 5.06 12.50
CA ARG A 95 9.44 5.58 13.31
C ARG A 95 10.05 6.79 12.62
N ASP A 96 10.38 7.80 13.41
CA ASP A 96 11.13 8.96 12.95
C ASP A 96 12.59 8.82 13.41
N HIS A 97 13.50 8.84 12.44
CA HIS A 97 14.95 8.83 12.64
C HIS A 97 15.54 10.19 12.21
N SER A 98 15.21 11.24 12.96
CA SER A 98 15.69 12.60 12.74
C SER A 98 15.36 13.14 11.34
N GLY A 99 14.11 12.98 10.91
CA GLY A 99 13.60 13.40 9.61
C GLY A 99 13.56 12.29 8.56
N ASN A 100 14.25 11.16 8.78
CA ASN A 100 14.05 9.96 7.97
C ASN A 100 12.94 9.11 8.57
N ILE A 101 11.85 8.95 7.84
CA ILE A 101 10.69 8.19 8.30
C ILE A 101 10.85 6.73 7.87
N GLU A 102 10.68 5.80 8.80
CA GLU A 102 10.61 4.39 8.51
C GLU A 102 9.18 3.88 8.78
N ILE A 103 8.55 3.33 7.74
CA ILE A 103 7.21 2.75 7.78
C ILE A 103 7.36 1.24 7.67
N HIS A 104 6.94 0.52 8.70
CA HIS A 104 7.01 -0.94 8.74
C HIS A 104 5.77 -1.60 8.12
N TYR A 105 5.33 -1.06 6.98
CA TYR A 105 4.21 -1.57 6.19
C TYR A 105 4.35 -1.20 4.72
N ASP A 106 3.85 -2.06 3.83
CA ASP A 106 4.01 -1.92 2.38
C ASP A 106 2.87 -1.10 1.77
N ILE A 107 2.85 0.20 2.05
CA ILE A 107 1.84 1.13 1.51
C ILE A 107 1.86 1.15 -0.03
N LEU A 108 3.05 1.08 -0.63
CA LEU A 108 3.20 1.16 -2.08
C LEU A 108 2.85 -0.16 -2.77
N GLY A 109 3.17 -1.31 -2.18
CA GLY A 109 2.68 -2.60 -2.63
C GLY A 109 1.16 -2.71 -2.53
N LEU A 110 0.55 -2.22 -1.44
CA LEU A 110 -0.91 -2.14 -1.31
C LEU A 110 -1.52 -1.29 -2.42
N THR A 111 -0.93 -0.12 -2.67
CA THR A 111 -1.38 0.80 -3.72
C THR A 111 -1.32 0.14 -5.09
N TYR A 112 -0.20 -0.53 -5.40
CA TYR A 112 -0.02 -1.29 -6.62
C TYR A 112 -1.07 -2.39 -6.77
N TRP A 113 -1.27 -3.21 -5.74
CA TRP A 113 -2.20 -4.33 -5.75
C TRP A 113 -3.65 -3.90 -5.93
N MET A 114 -4.08 -2.86 -5.19
CA MET A 114 -5.45 -2.35 -5.22
C MET A 114 -5.78 -1.69 -6.56
N LEU A 115 -4.93 -0.80 -7.07
CA LEU A 115 -5.23 -0.02 -8.26
C LEU A 115 -5.06 -0.82 -9.56
N ASN A 116 -4.16 -1.80 -9.60
CA ASN A 116 -4.04 -2.72 -10.75
C ASN A 116 -4.97 -3.93 -10.66
N ARG A 117 -5.79 -4.02 -9.59
CA ARG A 117 -6.73 -5.13 -9.34
C ARG A 117 -6.07 -6.50 -9.51
N ILE A 118 -4.86 -6.65 -8.95
CA ILE A 118 -4.00 -7.82 -9.14
C ILE A 118 -4.72 -9.13 -8.75
N GLU A 119 -5.62 -9.08 -7.76
CA GLU A 119 -6.42 -10.23 -7.32
C GLU A 119 -7.35 -10.85 -8.38
N GLU A 120 -7.64 -10.11 -9.45
CA GLU A 120 -8.55 -10.52 -10.52
C GLU A 120 -7.85 -11.23 -11.67
N ILE A 121 -6.51 -11.13 -11.74
CA ILE A 121 -5.74 -11.62 -12.89
C ILE A 121 -5.85 -13.15 -12.96
N GLY A 122 -6.42 -13.68 -14.04
CA GLY A 122 -6.52 -15.13 -14.24
C GLY A 122 -7.56 -15.83 -13.36
N ARG A 123 -8.53 -15.09 -12.80
CA ARG A 123 -9.66 -15.69 -12.08
C ARG A 123 -10.57 -16.48 -13.00
N ILE A 124 -11.03 -17.63 -12.49
CA ILE A 124 -11.94 -18.55 -13.19
C ILE A 124 -13.34 -18.58 -12.57
N ASP A 125 -13.48 -18.03 -11.37
CA ASP A 125 -14.72 -17.92 -10.58
C ASP A 125 -15.51 -16.66 -10.99
N LEU A 126 -15.80 -16.54 -12.28
CA LEU A 126 -16.48 -15.39 -12.88
C LEU A 126 -18.00 -15.52 -12.80
N ASP A 127 -18.70 -14.39 -12.78
CA ASP A 127 -20.15 -14.37 -12.90
C ASP A 127 -20.63 -14.71 -14.33
N ARG A 128 -21.95 -14.76 -14.52
CA ARG A 128 -22.57 -15.02 -15.83
C ARG A 128 -22.19 -14.04 -16.96
N HIS A 129 -21.55 -12.92 -16.62
CA HIS A 129 -21.08 -11.90 -17.55
C HIS A 129 -19.55 -11.93 -17.71
N GLY A 130 -18.86 -12.92 -17.15
CA GLY A 130 -17.40 -13.02 -17.22
C GLY A 130 -16.67 -12.03 -16.33
N ARG A 131 -17.34 -11.46 -15.31
CA ARG A 131 -16.75 -10.48 -14.39
C ARG A 131 -16.36 -11.16 -13.08
N PHE A 132 -15.30 -10.66 -12.45
CA PHE A 132 -14.96 -11.08 -11.10
C PHE A 132 -16.01 -10.57 -10.10
N PRO A 133 -16.70 -11.44 -9.34
CA PRO A 133 -17.76 -11.02 -8.44
C PRO A 133 -17.23 -10.20 -7.26
N ALA A 134 -17.92 -9.10 -6.92
CA ALA A 134 -17.58 -8.28 -5.76
C ALA A 134 -17.55 -9.09 -4.45
N ILE A 135 -18.45 -10.05 -4.27
CA ILE A 135 -18.47 -10.93 -3.07
C ILE A 135 -17.18 -11.77 -2.92
N ASN A 136 -16.45 -12.00 -4.01
CA ASN A 136 -15.21 -12.76 -4.01
C ASN A 136 -13.98 -11.90 -3.72
N CYS A 137 -14.08 -10.58 -3.86
CA CYS A 137 -12.95 -9.67 -3.64
C CYS A 137 -12.55 -9.60 -2.17
N HIS A 138 -11.27 -9.36 -1.92
CA HIS A 138 -10.75 -9.24 -0.56
C HIS A 138 -11.42 -8.10 0.22
N ALA A 139 -11.77 -7.00 -0.47
CA ALA A 139 -12.37 -5.82 0.14
C ALA A 139 -13.78 -6.07 0.69
N TYR A 140 -14.59 -6.86 -0.02
CA TYR A 140 -15.91 -7.29 0.47
C TYR A 140 -15.76 -8.19 1.69
N LYS A 141 -14.87 -9.19 1.61
CA LYS A 141 -14.63 -10.17 2.69
C LYS A 141 -14.12 -9.53 3.98
N ASN A 142 -13.45 -8.38 3.89
CA ASN A 142 -12.87 -7.66 5.03
C ASN A 142 -13.58 -6.32 5.32
N ASN A 143 -14.80 -6.12 4.84
CA ASN A 143 -15.67 -4.97 5.15
C ASN A 143 -15.01 -3.60 4.88
N TYR A 144 -14.26 -3.47 3.79
CA TYR A 144 -13.69 -2.19 3.37
C TYR A 144 -13.95 -1.84 1.90
N LEU A 145 -14.84 -2.57 1.21
CA LEU A 145 -15.18 -2.34 -0.20
C LEU A 145 -15.55 -0.88 -0.51
N GLU A 146 -16.34 -0.26 0.36
CA GLU A 146 -16.81 1.12 0.21
C GLU A 146 -15.82 2.17 0.76
N ARG A 147 -14.62 1.75 1.18
CA ARG A 147 -13.62 2.63 1.78
C ARG A 147 -12.53 2.99 0.76
N PRO A 148 -12.08 4.25 0.70
CA PRO A 148 -10.96 4.66 -0.14
C PRO A 148 -9.65 4.20 0.50
N ILE A 149 -9.37 2.88 0.47
CA ILE A 149 -8.27 2.30 1.26
C ILE A 149 -6.90 2.79 0.81
N VAL A 150 -6.75 3.03 -0.49
CA VAL A 150 -5.53 3.60 -1.05
C VAL A 150 -5.33 5.02 -0.53
N ASP A 151 -6.35 5.88 -0.62
CA ASP A 151 -6.22 7.27 -0.15
C ASP A 151 -6.03 7.38 1.36
N GLN A 152 -6.63 6.47 2.14
CA GLN A 152 -6.38 6.40 3.59
C GLN A 152 -4.92 6.12 3.93
N TRP A 153 -4.27 5.22 3.18
CA TRP A 153 -2.85 4.92 3.38
C TRP A 153 -1.94 5.99 2.78
N LEU A 154 -2.26 6.54 1.61
CA LEU A 154 -1.46 7.62 1.01
C LEU A 154 -1.51 8.90 1.83
N TYR A 155 -2.63 9.21 2.49
CA TYR A 155 -2.72 10.37 3.38
C TYR A 155 -1.70 10.33 4.51
N ILE A 156 -1.27 9.15 4.96
CA ILE A 156 -0.21 9.00 5.98
C ILE A 156 1.14 9.56 5.51
N LEU A 157 1.34 9.71 4.19
CA LEU A 157 2.54 10.26 3.58
C LEU A 157 2.48 11.79 3.38
N SER A 158 1.36 12.44 3.74
CA SER A 158 1.15 13.90 3.58
C SER A 158 1.75 14.68 4.75
#